data_AF-A0A3N4Z5L1-F1
#
_entry.id   AF-A0A3N4Z5L1-F1
#
_cell.length_a   1.000
_cell.length_b   1.000
_cell.length_c   1.000
_cell.angle_alpha   90.00
_cell.angle_beta   90.00
_cell.angle_gamma   90.00
#
_symmetry.space_group_name_H-M   'P 1'
#
loop_
_entity.id
_entity.type
_entity.pdbx_description
1 polymer ?
#
loop_
_entity_poly.entity_id
_entity_poly.type
_entity_poly.pdbx_seq_one_letter_code
_entity_poly.pdbx_strand_id
1 'polypeptide(L)'
;MSQTDDQQRPPTGRGRPPGAARAGVPLPTPARVVRHGGRVLDPLTASRLPGEPAPLPTAYRADRLVVAGEHAEEAHAAIEDAARRLSLAAVEDTRGRSLAARRAGRAPRTLTLEPAAVRELATQVVAAPDAWEVLQLARSAVRPEVRAAMGLDHILMGTGPDIGGAPFTSGHGVEGAPFTSGHGVEEYGRAGSGGRQPVSWLGARPTRRAAADLPGRRPVVAVVDTGCGEHPWLTDVVRDLALPDGTPAGLPGPTPEESGDVVGPLDGELDSHAGHGTFICGILRQLCPDADLVAVPVMAGDGVVLESDLLHALAVITELVELDRAGTPGGVPVDVVVLSLGYHHEVPEDAAFDTPLLGALRALGGLGVAVVAAAGNGATTDPLYPAAFAPHDGGPVQPDGCVPVTSVAATNPDGSVALFANAGAWVSCWHPGAALVSTMPVTFQGGRQPRVSYAGPGGHRRATLDPDDFGSGFAVWSGTSFAAPVMAGLLAARLLDGTSTGTAGEGTAVGLFAAAGTPGAATDSGSTGTEPAVDPVARMAALVDELVAAYATPGRKAEAGS
;
A
#
# COMPACT_ATOMS: atom_id res chain seq x y z
N MET A 1 -43.73 -38.14 21.66
CA MET A 1 -43.13 -36.89 22.17
C MET A 1 -41.78 -36.74 21.51
N SER A 2 -41.73 -36.00 20.40
CA SER A 2 -40.53 -35.77 19.61
C SER A 2 -40.09 -34.33 19.85
N GLN A 3 -38.93 -34.14 20.48
CA GLN A 3 -38.27 -32.84 20.57
C GLN A 3 -37.40 -32.68 19.33
N THR A 4 -37.68 -31.64 18.56
CA THR A 4 -36.91 -31.21 17.38
C THR A 4 -35.76 -30.32 17.82
N ASP A 5 -34.55 -30.65 17.32
CA ASP A 5 -33.35 -29.83 17.32
C ASP A 5 -33.64 -28.46 16.70
N ASP A 6 -33.50 -27.40 17.50
CA ASP A 6 -33.49 -26.01 17.03
C ASP A 6 -32.03 -25.55 17.00
N GLN A 7 -31.34 -25.85 15.88
CA GLN A 7 -30.03 -25.29 15.59
C GLN A 7 -30.18 -23.78 15.36
N GLN A 8 -29.78 -22.99 16.36
CA GLN A 8 -29.69 -21.53 16.27
C GLN A 8 -28.77 -21.12 15.12
N ARG A 9 -29.36 -20.65 14.01
CA ARG A 9 -28.65 -19.86 12.99
C ARG A 9 -28.12 -18.57 13.65
N PRO A 10 -26.89 -18.13 13.34
CA PRO A 10 -26.42 -16.84 13.78
C PRO A 10 -27.33 -15.72 13.23
N PRO A 11 -27.55 -14.62 13.97
CA PRO A 11 -28.39 -13.53 13.50
C PRO A 11 -27.78 -12.92 12.24
N THR A 12 -28.47 -13.07 11.11
CA THR A 12 -28.14 -12.36 9.87
C THR A 12 -28.38 -10.87 10.10
N GLY A 13 -27.31 -10.12 10.35
CA GLY A 13 -27.38 -8.66 10.40
C GLY A 13 -28.01 -8.14 9.11
N ARG A 14 -29.04 -7.31 9.22
CA ARG A 14 -29.65 -6.65 8.05
C ARG A 14 -28.58 -5.77 7.41
N GLY A 15 -28.17 -6.11 6.19
CA GLY A 15 -27.27 -5.27 5.40
C GLY A 15 -27.79 -3.84 5.34
N ARG A 16 -26.90 -2.86 5.45
CA ARG A 16 -27.24 -1.44 5.36
C ARG A 16 -27.90 -1.19 3.99
N PRO A 17 -29.05 -0.48 3.92
CA PRO A 17 -29.69 -0.22 2.64
C PRO A 17 -28.76 0.58 1.71
N PRO A 18 -28.75 0.30 0.40
CA PRO A 18 -27.99 1.09 -0.56
C PRO A 18 -28.50 2.53 -0.51
N GLY A 19 -27.60 3.48 -0.23
CA GLY A 19 -27.93 4.91 -0.08
C GLY A 19 -27.79 5.49 1.33
N ALA A 20 -27.37 4.71 2.32
CA ALA A 20 -27.00 5.28 3.61
C ALA A 20 -25.72 6.14 3.48
N ALA A 21 -25.73 7.33 4.09
CA ALA A 21 -24.64 8.31 4.03
C ALA A 21 -23.25 7.66 4.10
N ARG A 22 -22.34 8.06 3.18
CA ARG A 22 -20.91 7.71 3.22
C ARG A 22 -20.44 7.87 4.67
N ALA A 23 -19.97 6.78 5.27
CA ALA A 23 -19.25 6.91 6.54
C ALA A 23 -18.07 7.86 6.28
N GLY A 24 -17.68 8.68 7.26
CA GLY A 24 -16.55 9.58 7.08
C GLY A 24 -15.34 8.80 6.58
N VAL A 25 -14.68 9.32 5.55
CA VAL A 25 -13.48 8.72 4.96
C VAL A 25 -12.46 8.48 6.09
N PRO A 26 -11.93 7.25 6.26
CA PRO A 26 -10.98 6.95 7.32
C PRO A 26 -9.65 7.64 7.02
N LEU A 27 -9.37 8.73 7.75
CA LEU A 27 -8.14 9.52 7.62
C LEU A 27 -7.14 9.22 8.74
N PRO A 28 -5.83 9.52 8.53
CA PRO A 28 -4.85 9.42 9.59
C PRO A 28 -5.19 10.33 10.77
N THR A 29 -4.75 9.96 11.97
CA THR A 29 -5.02 10.78 13.15
C THR A 29 -4.35 12.16 13.04
N PRO A 30 -4.97 13.24 13.56
CA PRO A 30 -4.38 14.58 13.48
C PRO A 30 -2.94 14.65 14.04
N ALA A 31 -2.65 13.90 15.10
CA ALA A 31 -1.31 13.85 15.69
C ALA A 31 -0.26 13.27 14.72
N ARG A 32 -0.60 12.22 13.96
CA ARG A 32 0.28 11.65 12.92
C ARG A 32 0.47 12.64 11.77
N VAL A 33 -0.61 13.23 11.28
CA VAL A 33 -0.56 14.22 10.19
C VAL A 33 0.35 15.39 10.58
N VAL A 34 0.19 15.95 11.77
CA VAL A 34 0.99 17.10 12.26
C VAL A 34 2.46 16.72 12.48
N ARG A 35 2.76 15.53 13.02
CA ARG A 35 4.14 15.04 13.20
C ARG A 35 4.90 15.06 11.88
N HIS A 36 4.23 14.68 10.80
CA HIS A 36 4.76 14.69 9.44
C HIS A 36 4.45 16.00 8.71
N GLY A 37 4.29 17.12 9.42
CA GLY A 37 4.10 18.48 8.86
C GLY A 37 2.95 18.61 7.86
N GLY A 38 1.92 17.79 8.01
CA GLY A 38 0.77 17.75 7.13
C GLY A 38 -0.45 18.51 7.65
N ARG A 39 -1.48 18.52 6.81
CA ARG A 39 -2.83 19.01 7.06
C ARG A 39 -3.85 18.00 6.56
N VAL A 40 -5.05 18.07 7.13
CA VAL A 40 -6.22 17.39 6.58
C VAL A 40 -7.05 18.41 5.82
N LEU A 41 -7.37 18.12 4.57
CA LEU A 41 -8.26 18.93 3.75
C LEU A 41 -9.69 18.79 4.28
N ASP A 42 -10.28 19.89 4.72
CA ASP A 42 -11.67 19.94 5.18
C ASP A 42 -12.59 20.42 4.04
N PRO A 43 -13.50 19.56 3.52
CA PRO A 43 -14.43 19.91 2.45
C PRO A 43 -15.32 21.12 2.74
N LEU A 44 -15.54 21.45 4.02
CA LEU A 44 -16.40 22.56 4.43
C LEU A 44 -15.70 23.92 4.36
N THR A 45 -14.37 23.94 4.48
CA THR A 45 -13.58 25.18 4.54
C THR A 45 -12.59 25.34 3.39
N ALA A 46 -12.34 24.29 2.60
CA ALA A 46 -11.41 24.29 1.49
C ALA A 46 -11.79 25.30 0.37
N SER A 47 -10.79 26.08 -0.06
CA SER A 47 -10.86 26.93 -1.26
C SER A 47 -11.08 26.09 -2.53
N ARG A 48 -11.92 26.55 -3.46
CA ARG A 48 -12.24 25.85 -4.73
C ARG A 48 -12.44 26.81 -5.90
N LEU A 49 -12.18 26.37 -7.13
CA LEU A 49 -12.49 27.21 -8.30
C LEU A 49 -14.01 27.29 -8.51
N PRO A 50 -14.51 28.39 -9.11
CA PRO A 50 -15.93 28.51 -9.44
C PRO A 50 -16.40 27.34 -10.32
N GLY A 51 -17.44 26.62 -9.88
CA GLY A 51 -18.02 25.50 -10.62
C GLY A 51 -17.41 24.13 -10.32
N GLU A 52 -16.36 24.04 -9.50
CA GLU A 52 -15.82 22.76 -9.03
C GLU A 52 -16.66 22.18 -7.88
N PRO A 53 -16.82 20.84 -7.81
CA PRO A 53 -17.43 20.20 -6.66
C PRO A 53 -16.59 20.44 -5.40
N ALA A 54 -17.20 20.27 -4.23
CA ALA A 54 -16.43 20.27 -2.98
C ALA A 54 -15.41 19.11 -3.01
N PRO A 55 -14.16 19.34 -2.58
CA PRO A 55 -13.18 18.27 -2.53
C PRO A 55 -13.58 17.22 -1.48
N LEU A 56 -13.07 16.02 -1.66
CA LEU A 56 -13.11 14.96 -0.65
C LEU A 56 -12.00 15.18 0.39
N PRO A 57 -12.20 14.72 1.63
CA PRO A 57 -11.20 14.87 2.67
C PRO A 57 -9.97 13.99 2.39
N THR A 58 -8.78 14.57 2.52
CA THR A 58 -7.48 13.88 2.35
C THR A 58 -6.41 14.47 3.27
N ALA A 59 -5.34 13.73 3.53
CA ALA A 59 -4.17 14.22 4.26
C ALA A 59 -3.01 14.52 3.29
N TYR A 60 -2.34 15.65 3.47
CA TYR A 60 -1.27 16.11 2.58
C TYR A 60 -0.20 16.91 3.35
N ARG A 61 1.00 17.01 2.79
CA ARG A 61 2.07 17.88 3.31
C ARG A 61 1.72 19.35 3.14
N ALA A 62 1.74 20.11 4.23
CA ALA A 62 1.31 21.50 4.24
C ALA A 62 2.15 22.41 3.34
N ASP A 63 3.41 22.04 3.11
CA ASP A 63 4.44 22.83 2.45
C ASP A 63 4.96 22.16 1.17
N ARG A 64 4.30 21.13 0.63
CA ARG A 64 4.80 20.43 -0.56
C ARG A 64 3.75 20.21 -1.63
N LEU A 65 4.20 20.36 -2.87
CA LEU A 65 3.45 20.04 -4.07
C LEU A 65 4.28 19.11 -4.95
N VAL A 66 3.60 18.26 -5.70
CA VAL A 66 4.21 17.37 -6.68
C VAL A 66 3.85 17.86 -8.08
N VAL A 67 4.82 17.85 -8.98
CA VAL A 67 4.59 18.04 -10.41
C VAL A 67 5.16 16.88 -11.21
N ALA A 68 4.42 16.38 -12.21
CA ALA A 68 4.85 15.27 -13.03
C ALA A 68 4.21 15.33 -14.43
N GLY A 69 4.69 14.48 -15.33
CA GLY A 69 4.13 14.35 -16.68
C GLY A 69 4.66 15.38 -17.68
N GLU A 70 4.03 15.44 -18.86
CA GLU A 70 4.51 16.22 -20.00
C GLU A 70 4.44 17.74 -19.79
N HIS A 71 3.54 18.21 -18.92
CA HIS A 71 3.34 19.62 -18.61
C HIS A 71 4.03 20.07 -17.31
N ALA A 72 4.96 19.27 -16.77
CA ALA A 72 5.63 19.55 -15.49
C ALA A 72 6.33 20.92 -15.43
N GLU A 73 6.95 21.38 -16.53
CA GLU A 73 7.61 22.70 -16.57
C GLU A 73 6.61 23.85 -16.49
N GLU A 74 5.50 23.74 -17.24
CA GLU A 74 4.43 24.75 -17.25
C GLU A 74 3.72 24.78 -15.88
N ALA A 75 3.48 23.60 -15.29
CA ALA A 75 2.92 23.46 -13.96
C ALA A 75 3.83 24.04 -12.87
N HIS A 76 5.14 23.78 -12.94
CA HIS A 76 6.14 24.35 -12.03
C HIS A 76 6.13 25.88 -12.09
N ALA A 77 6.19 26.46 -13.29
CA ALA A 77 6.15 27.92 -13.45
C ALA A 77 4.86 28.55 -12.87
N ALA A 78 3.72 27.87 -13.02
CA ALA A 78 2.45 28.31 -12.44
C ALA A 78 2.45 28.25 -10.90
N ILE A 79 3.01 27.19 -10.31
CA ILE A 79 3.16 27.05 -8.85
C ILE A 79 4.10 28.12 -8.29
N GLU A 80 5.21 28.39 -8.95
CA GLU A 80 6.12 29.46 -8.56
C GLU A 80 5.41 30.84 -8.55
N ASP A 81 4.59 31.13 -9.55
CA ASP A 81 3.84 32.38 -9.59
C ASP A 81 2.78 32.47 -8.49
N ALA A 82 2.05 31.39 -8.25
CA ALA A 82 1.08 31.29 -7.17
C ALA A 82 1.75 31.45 -5.79
N ALA A 83 2.89 30.79 -5.56
CA ALA A 83 3.66 30.90 -4.33
C ALA A 83 4.10 32.35 -4.08
N ARG A 84 4.64 33.04 -5.10
CA ARG A 84 5.05 34.46 -4.99
C ARG A 84 3.90 35.38 -4.58
N ARG A 85 2.69 35.15 -5.11
CA ARG A 85 1.49 35.94 -4.74
C ARG A 85 1.10 35.76 -3.28
N LEU A 86 1.44 34.62 -2.67
CA LEU A 86 1.22 34.32 -1.27
C LEU A 86 2.45 34.61 -0.38
N SER A 87 3.46 35.33 -0.89
CA SER A 87 4.72 35.61 -0.19
C SER A 87 5.51 34.36 0.20
N LEU A 88 5.40 33.31 -0.62
CA LEU A 88 6.14 32.06 -0.52
C LEU A 88 7.14 31.95 -1.68
N ALA A 89 8.18 31.14 -1.48
CA ALA A 89 9.07 30.64 -2.51
C ALA A 89 8.80 29.15 -2.73
N ALA A 90 8.68 28.72 -3.99
CA ALA A 90 8.67 27.31 -4.34
C ALA A 90 10.11 26.88 -4.67
N VAL A 91 10.65 25.95 -3.87
CA VAL A 91 12.01 25.43 -3.99
C VAL A 91 11.93 23.97 -4.40
N GLU A 92 12.47 23.64 -5.57
CA GLU A 92 12.50 22.26 -6.03
C GLU A 92 13.42 21.39 -5.15
N ASP A 93 12.90 20.29 -4.62
CA ASP A 93 13.70 19.28 -3.96
C ASP A 93 14.56 18.57 -5.02
N THR A 94 15.87 18.54 -4.76
CA THR A 94 16.86 18.01 -5.70
C THR A 94 17.34 16.61 -5.30
N ARG A 95 16.88 16.09 -4.14
CA ARG A 95 17.15 14.72 -3.71
C ARG A 95 16.64 13.74 -4.77
N GLY A 96 17.43 12.71 -5.04
CA GLY A 96 17.02 11.65 -5.96
C GLY A 96 17.25 11.89 -7.45
N ARG A 97 17.87 13.01 -7.86
CA ARG A 97 18.15 13.25 -9.29
C ARG A 97 19.32 12.42 -9.82
N SER A 98 19.01 11.39 -10.62
CA SER A 98 19.98 10.68 -11.47
C SER A 98 20.46 11.53 -12.67
N LEU A 99 21.57 11.16 -13.32
CA LEU A 99 22.08 11.86 -14.52
C LEU A 99 21.10 11.84 -15.72
N ALA A 100 20.19 10.86 -15.80
CA ALA A 100 19.18 10.72 -16.86
C ALA A 100 17.87 11.46 -16.55
N ALA A 101 17.46 11.54 -15.27
CA ALA A 101 16.39 12.43 -14.80
C ALA A 101 16.64 13.90 -15.17
N ARG A 102 17.92 14.32 -15.27
CA ARG A 102 18.36 15.63 -15.78
C ARG A 102 18.19 15.84 -17.29
N ARG A 103 17.93 14.80 -18.10
CA ARG A 103 17.94 14.89 -19.58
C ARG A 103 16.58 14.83 -20.26
N ALA A 104 15.50 14.37 -19.60
CA ALA A 104 14.20 14.18 -20.26
C ALA A 104 12.97 14.82 -19.59
N GLY A 105 13.08 15.44 -18.40
CA GLY A 105 12.00 16.23 -17.78
C GLY A 105 10.75 15.47 -17.32
N ARG A 106 10.77 14.12 -17.35
CA ARG A 106 9.61 13.23 -17.08
C ARG A 106 9.51 12.69 -15.65
N ALA A 107 10.56 12.81 -14.84
CA ALA A 107 10.51 12.36 -13.45
C ALA A 107 9.61 13.29 -12.61
N PRO A 108 8.84 12.76 -11.66
CA PRO A 108 8.13 13.57 -10.68
C PRO A 108 9.11 14.50 -9.95
N ARG A 109 8.69 15.75 -9.71
CA ARG A 109 9.45 16.74 -8.96
C ARG A 109 8.62 17.17 -7.77
N THR A 110 9.30 17.40 -6.65
CA THR A 110 8.68 17.90 -5.45
C THR A 110 9.09 19.35 -5.26
N LEU A 111 8.12 20.23 -5.03
CA LEU A 111 8.33 21.63 -4.75
C LEU A 111 8.02 21.87 -3.28
N THR A 112 9.00 22.36 -2.52
CA THR A 112 8.84 22.77 -1.11
C THR A 112 8.52 24.26 -1.06
N LEU A 113 7.48 24.62 -0.32
CA LEU A 113 6.97 25.97 -0.14
C LEU A 113 7.55 26.56 1.13
N GLU A 114 8.38 27.59 0.99
CA GLU A 114 9.04 28.26 2.12
C GLU A 114 8.62 29.73 2.18
N PRO A 115 8.54 30.35 3.38
CA PRO A 115 8.36 31.78 3.49
C PRO A 115 9.43 32.54 2.68
N ALA A 116 9.02 33.44 1.79
CA ALA A 116 9.97 34.18 0.98
C ALA A 116 10.87 35.04 1.89
N ALA A 117 12.19 34.86 1.79
CA ALA A 117 13.18 35.64 2.53
C ALA A 117 13.27 37.08 1.95
N VAL A 118 12.24 37.89 2.15
CA VAL A 118 12.27 39.31 1.79
C VAL A 118 12.84 40.07 2.99
N ARG A 119 13.93 40.82 2.78
CA ARG A 119 14.55 41.68 3.82
C ARG A 119 13.56 42.65 4.49
N GLU A 120 12.45 42.96 3.84
CA GLU A 120 11.36 43.81 4.34
C GLU A 120 10.28 43.06 5.15
N LEU A 121 10.24 41.71 5.10
CA LEU A 121 9.29 40.87 5.84
C LEU A 121 9.77 40.50 7.26
N ALA A 122 10.98 40.93 7.67
CA ALA A 122 11.58 40.55 8.96
C ALA A 122 10.76 40.99 10.20
N THR A 123 9.74 41.84 10.02
CA THR A 123 8.81 42.29 11.07
C THR A 123 7.35 41.87 10.84
N GLN A 124 7.04 41.07 9.82
CA GLN A 124 5.67 40.64 9.52
C GLN A 124 5.42 39.20 9.95
N VAL A 125 4.23 38.95 10.50
CA VAL A 125 3.74 37.59 10.79
C VAL A 125 3.41 36.93 9.46
N VAL A 126 4.13 35.87 9.10
CA VAL A 126 3.87 35.07 7.90
C VAL A 126 3.06 33.84 8.31
N ALA A 127 1.96 33.57 7.61
CA ALA A 127 1.19 32.36 7.82
C ALA A 127 2.02 31.12 7.44
N ALA A 128 1.81 30.00 8.15
CA ALA A 128 2.42 28.75 7.74
C ALA A 128 1.95 28.38 6.32
N PRO A 129 2.84 27.86 5.45
CA PRO A 129 2.47 27.44 4.10
C PRO A 129 1.24 26.52 4.10
N ASP A 130 0.41 26.69 3.07
CA ASP A 130 -0.70 25.80 2.75
C ASP A 130 -0.65 25.46 1.26
N ALA A 131 -0.21 24.24 0.97
CA ALA A 131 -0.07 23.71 -0.37
C ALA A 131 -1.39 23.71 -1.14
N TRP A 132 -2.54 23.53 -0.46
CA TRP A 132 -3.84 23.56 -1.11
C TRP A 132 -4.16 24.94 -1.68
N GLU A 133 -3.85 26.01 -0.94
CA GLU A 133 -4.08 27.38 -1.41
C GLU A 133 -3.21 27.73 -2.63
N VAL A 134 -1.91 27.35 -2.58
CA VAL A 134 -1.00 27.53 -3.71
C VAL A 134 -1.47 26.74 -4.93
N LEU A 135 -1.88 25.48 -4.73
CA LEU A 135 -2.37 24.60 -5.80
C LEU A 135 -3.61 25.17 -6.48
N GLN A 136 -4.59 25.63 -5.70
CA GLN A 136 -5.83 26.20 -6.26
C GLN A 136 -5.55 27.51 -7.01
N LEU A 137 -4.63 28.34 -6.51
CA LEU A 137 -4.23 29.56 -7.20
C LEU A 137 -3.49 29.25 -8.52
N ALA A 138 -2.59 28.26 -8.52
CA ALA A 138 -1.90 27.80 -9.73
C ALA A 138 -2.89 27.23 -10.76
N ARG A 139 -3.82 26.37 -10.33
CA ARG A 139 -4.88 25.79 -11.18
C ARG A 139 -5.77 26.86 -11.82
N SER A 140 -6.03 27.96 -11.12
CA SER A 140 -6.82 29.09 -11.64
C SER A 140 -6.19 29.77 -12.86
N ALA A 141 -4.87 29.69 -13.01
CA ALA A 141 -4.09 30.40 -14.01
C ALA A 141 -3.76 29.57 -15.26
N VAL A 142 -4.08 28.26 -15.26
CA VAL A 142 -3.68 27.33 -16.33
C VAL A 142 -4.84 26.52 -16.89
N ARG A 143 -4.61 25.95 -18.08
CA ARG A 143 -5.51 25.04 -18.79
C ARG A 143 -5.59 23.65 -18.13
N PRO A 144 -6.68 22.89 -18.31
CA PRO A 144 -6.92 21.62 -17.62
C PRO A 144 -5.77 20.60 -17.72
N GLU A 145 -5.10 20.50 -18.87
CA GLU A 145 -4.02 19.53 -19.07
C GLU A 145 -2.82 19.82 -18.16
N VAL A 146 -2.55 21.11 -17.90
CA VAL A 146 -1.47 21.54 -16.99
C VAL A 146 -1.90 21.35 -15.53
N ARG A 147 -3.21 21.44 -15.22
CA ARG A 147 -3.73 21.18 -13.87
C ARG A 147 -3.50 19.73 -13.44
N ALA A 148 -3.62 18.79 -14.38
CA ALA A 148 -3.37 17.37 -14.12
C ALA A 148 -1.89 17.07 -13.81
N ALA A 149 -0.97 17.91 -14.30
CA ALA A 149 0.45 17.80 -14.02
C ALA A 149 0.87 18.29 -12.63
N MET A 150 -0.05 18.81 -11.80
CA MET A 150 0.21 19.30 -10.44
C MET A 150 -0.75 18.69 -9.42
N GLY A 151 -0.19 18.25 -8.28
CA GLY A 151 -0.93 17.64 -7.19
C GLY A 151 -0.39 18.01 -5.82
N LEU A 152 -1.17 17.69 -4.79
CA LEU A 152 -0.68 17.68 -3.41
C LEU A 152 0.40 16.60 -3.26
N ASP A 153 1.30 16.78 -2.29
CA ASP A 153 2.12 15.68 -1.78
C ASP A 153 1.32 14.97 -0.68
N HIS A 154 0.60 13.92 -1.05
CA HIS A 154 -0.31 13.23 -0.13
C HIS A 154 0.43 12.51 1.00
N ILE A 155 -0.25 12.36 2.13
CA ILE A 155 0.19 11.51 3.25
C ILE A 155 -0.57 10.19 3.14
N LEU A 156 0.14 9.16 2.70
CA LEU A 156 -0.34 7.79 2.59
C LEU A 156 -0.10 7.05 3.91
N MET A 157 -0.87 5.99 4.13
CA MET A 157 -0.72 5.09 5.28
C MET A 157 -0.48 3.67 4.79
N GLY A 158 0.39 2.92 5.46
CA GLY A 158 0.34 1.45 5.47
C GLY A 158 -1.09 1.02 5.77
N THR A 159 -1.70 0.24 4.88
CA THR A 159 -3.16 0.30 4.65
C THR A 159 -4.03 0.47 5.91
N GLY A 160 -4.60 1.67 6.10
CA GLY A 160 -5.64 2.02 7.08
C GLY A 160 -5.15 2.44 8.47
N PRO A 161 -5.96 3.22 9.24
CA PRO A 161 -5.64 3.54 10.63
C PRO A 161 -5.46 2.22 11.39
N ASP A 162 -4.53 2.20 12.36
CA ASP A 162 -4.21 1.02 13.16
C ASP A 162 -5.48 0.22 13.42
N ILE A 163 -5.48 -1.05 13.04
CA ILE A 163 -6.58 -1.96 13.33
C ILE A 163 -6.86 -1.96 14.86
N GLY A 164 -5.93 -1.45 15.70
CA GLY A 164 -6.24 -0.97 17.05
C GLY A 164 -6.71 0.49 17.09
N GLY A 165 -8.02 0.70 17.32
CA GLY A 165 -8.53 1.99 17.78
C GLY A 165 -7.93 2.41 19.14
N ALA A 166 -8.04 3.69 19.49
CA ALA A 166 -7.65 4.21 20.80
C ALA A 166 -8.90 4.56 21.65
N PRO A 167 -8.91 4.39 22.99
CA PRO A 167 -8.01 3.62 23.86
C PRO A 167 -8.57 2.22 24.20
N PHE A 168 -7.68 1.24 24.38
CA PHE A 168 -8.02 -0.06 24.96
C PHE A 168 -7.82 -0.04 26.48
N THR A 169 -8.82 -0.45 27.26
CA THR A 169 -8.66 -0.74 28.68
C THR A 169 -8.64 -2.25 28.87
N SER A 170 -7.47 -2.84 29.13
CA SER A 170 -7.38 -4.24 29.56
C SER A 170 -7.79 -4.34 31.03
N GLY A 171 -9.02 -4.81 31.28
CA GLY A 171 -9.51 -5.07 32.63
C GLY A 171 -8.64 -6.08 33.38
N HIS A 172 -8.39 -5.81 34.66
CA HIS A 172 -7.74 -6.73 35.57
C HIS A 172 -8.63 -7.96 35.85
N GLY A 173 -8.01 -9.06 36.27
CA GLY A 173 -8.74 -10.22 36.76
C GLY A 173 -9.56 -9.84 38.01
N VAL A 174 -10.69 -10.52 38.17
CA VAL A 174 -11.83 -10.37 39.12
C VAL A 174 -12.87 -9.26 38.82
N GLU A 175 -14.13 -9.70 38.87
CA GLU A 175 -15.43 -9.07 38.58
C GLU A 175 -15.55 -7.54 38.78
N GLY A 176 -16.10 -6.85 37.76
CA GLY A 176 -16.87 -5.60 37.97
C GLY A 176 -16.46 -4.32 37.20
N ALA A 177 -16.62 -4.29 35.86
CA ALA A 177 -16.82 -3.12 34.97
C ALA A 177 -15.73 -1.99 34.86
N PRO A 178 -15.64 -1.23 33.73
CA PRO A 178 -16.45 -1.27 32.52
C PRO A 178 -15.80 -2.06 31.36
N PHE A 179 -16.65 -2.60 30.51
CA PHE A 179 -16.32 -3.24 29.24
C PHE A 179 -16.55 -2.21 28.13
N THR A 180 -15.48 -1.77 27.46
CA THR A 180 -15.59 -1.09 26.17
C THR A 180 -15.35 -2.14 25.09
N SER A 181 -16.44 -2.63 24.48
CA SER A 181 -16.30 -3.34 23.20
C SER A 181 -15.92 -2.32 22.15
N GLY A 182 -14.71 -2.43 21.64
CA GLY A 182 -14.32 -1.82 20.37
C GLY A 182 -15.28 -2.20 19.24
N HIS A 183 -15.24 -1.47 18.13
CA HIS A 183 -15.90 -1.91 16.91
C HIS A 183 -15.32 -3.27 16.48
N GLY A 184 -16.08 -4.13 15.79
CA GLY A 184 -15.63 -5.50 15.46
C GLY A 184 -14.32 -5.58 14.66
N VAL A 185 -13.91 -4.49 14.01
CA VAL A 185 -12.61 -4.35 13.35
C VAL A 185 -11.45 -4.37 14.35
N GLU A 186 -11.63 -3.86 15.57
CA GLU A 186 -10.57 -3.77 16.58
C GLU A 186 -10.08 -5.12 17.08
N GLU A 187 -10.90 -6.16 16.93
CA GLU A 187 -10.53 -7.52 17.31
C GLU A 187 -9.31 -8.02 16.53
N TYR A 188 -9.16 -7.61 15.27
CA TYR A 188 -8.01 -7.94 14.42
C TYR A 188 -6.72 -7.22 14.86
N GLY A 189 -6.80 -6.24 15.76
CA GLY A 189 -5.66 -5.57 16.37
C GLY A 189 -5.21 -6.23 17.69
N ARG A 190 -6.01 -7.17 18.22
CA ARG A 190 -5.77 -7.82 19.51
C ARG A 190 -5.02 -9.14 19.36
N ALA A 191 -3.95 -9.30 20.14
CA ALA A 191 -3.28 -10.59 20.29
C ALA A 191 -4.30 -11.68 20.71
N GLY A 192 -4.26 -12.82 20.00
CA GLY A 192 -5.20 -13.92 20.13
C GLY A 192 -6.33 -13.92 19.09
N SER A 193 -6.63 -12.77 18.48
CA SER A 193 -7.72 -12.62 17.49
C SER A 193 -7.29 -11.99 16.16
N GLY A 194 -5.98 -11.98 15.87
CA GLY A 194 -5.42 -11.51 14.60
C GLY A 194 -4.42 -10.35 14.72
N GLY A 195 -4.32 -9.74 15.91
CA GLY A 195 -3.34 -8.69 16.18
C GLY A 195 -1.90 -9.18 16.17
N ARG A 196 -0.96 -8.25 15.97
CA ARG A 196 0.49 -8.50 15.99
C ARG A 196 0.88 -9.21 17.30
N GLN A 197 1.34 -10.45 17.20
CA GLN A 197 1.74 -11.25 18.38
C GLN A 197 2.87 -12.21 18.05
N PRO A 198 3.85 -12.42 18.93
CA PRO A 198 4.92 -13.38 18.70
C PRO A 198 4.42 -14.83 18.76
N VAL A 199 4.99 -15.68 17.91
CA VAL A 199 4.66 -17.12 17.85
C VAL A 199 5.91 -17.99 17.71
N SER A 200 5.78 -19.27 18.06
CA SER A 200 6.81 -20.27 17.76
C SER A 200 6.50 -20.94 16.42
N TRP A 201 7.45 -20.89 15.49
CA TRP A 201 7.36 -21.60 14.21
C TRP A 201 8.14 -22.90 14.25
N LEU A 202 7.46 -24.02 13.98
CA LEU A 202 8.06 -25.36 13.92
C LEU A 202 8.26 -25.88 12.49
N GLY A 203 7.74 -25.15 11.49
CA GLY A 203 7.84 -25.55 10.09
C GLY A 203 9.26 -25.42 9.55
N ALA A 204 9.53 -26.08 8.43
CA ALA A 204 10.82 -25.97 7.76
C ALA A 204 11.03 -24.55 7.19
N ARG A 205 12.30 -24.13 7.09
CA ARG A 205 12.66 -22.92 6.35
C ARG A 205 12.36 -23.13 4.86
N PRO A 206 11.71 -22.19 4.16
CA PRO A 206 11.58 -22.22 2.71
C PRO A 206 12.97 -22.27 2.05
N THR A 207 13.19 -23.24 1.17
CA THR A 207 14.52 -23.52 0.59
C THR A 207 14.56 -23.08 -0.87
N ARG A 208 15.59 -22.29 -1.21
CA ARG A 208 15.88 -21.87 -2.58
C ARG A 208 16.51 -23.03 -3.34
N ARG A 209 16.08 -23.30 -4.57
CA ARG A 209 16.76 -24.22 -5.49
C ARG A 209 18.09 -23.60 -5.94
N ALA A 210 19.04 -24.41 -6.40
CA ALA A 210 20.24 -23.87 -7.03
C ALA A 210 19.88 -23.24 -8.38
N ALA A 211 20.63 -22.23 -8.82
CA ALA A 211 20.33 -21.54 -10.09
C ALA A 211 20.33 -22.48 -11.31
N ALA A 212 21.15 -23.54 -11.27
CA ALA A 212 21.21 -24.56 -12.32
C ALA A 212 19.95 -25.44 -12.40
N ASP A 213 19.14 -25.48 -11.34
CA ASP A 213 17.91 -26.29 -11.26
C ASP A 213 16.65 -25.46 -11.57
N LEU A 214 16.81 -24.17 -11.89
CA LEU A 214 15.71 -23.29 -12.23
C LEU A 214 15.39 -23.38 -13.74
N PRO A 215 14.10 -23.37 -14.12
CA PRO A 215 13.70 -23.35 -15.54
C PRO A 215 14.03 -22.01 -16.24
N GLY A 216 14.28 -20.95 -15.46
CA GLY A 216 14.62 -19.62 -15.95
C GLY A 216 15.31 -18.79 -14.87
N ARG A 217 15.37 -17.47 -15.08
CA ARG A 217 15.86 -16.56 -14.04
C ARG A 217 14.90 -16.53 -12.85
N ARG A 218 15.42 -16.13 -11.70
CA ARG A 218 14.58 -15.83 -10.54
C ARG A 218 13.71 -14.60 -10.83
N PRO A 219 12.43 -14.62 -10.45
CA PRO A 219 11.61 -13.41 -10.45
C PRO A 219 12.13 -12.46 -9.37
N VAL A 220 12.09 -11.16 -9.65
CA VAL A 220 12.49 -10.11 -8.70
C VAL A 220 11.25 -9.39 -8.19
N VAL A 221 11.05 -9.40 -6.87
CA VAL A 221 9.92 -8.75 -6.20
C VAL A 221 10.43 -7.59 -5.35
N ALA A 222 10.01 -6.36 -5.69
CA ALA A 222 10.27 -5.16 -4.92
C ALA A 222 9.16 -4.93 -3.89
N VAL A 223 9.54 -4.85 -2.62
CA VAL A 223 8.68 -4.56 -1.47
C VAL A 223 8.92 -3.11 -1.07
N VAL A 224 7.99 -2.23 -1.44
CA VAL A 224 8.07 -0.78 -1.15
C VAL A 224 7.29 -0.51 0.14
N ASP A 225 7.99 -0.52 1.27
CA ASP A 225 7.39 -0.59 2.61
C ASP A 225 8.34 -0.02 3.69
N THR A 226 8.39 -0.54 4.92
CA THR A 226 9.29 -0.09 6.00
C THR A 226 10.74 -0.56 5.85
N GLY A 227 11.01 -1.53 4.99
CA GLY A 227 12.33 -2.14 4.79
C GLY A 227 12.33 -3.66 5.07
N CYS A 228 13.48 -4.22 5.43
CA CYS A 228 13.59 -5.61 5.87
C CYS A 228 14.68 -5.75 6.95
N GLY A 229 14.28 -6.17 8.15
CA GLY A 229 15.15 -6.36 9.30
C GLY A 229 15.94 -7.67 9.27
N GLU A 230 16.62 -7.94 10.37
CA GLU A 230 17.43 -9.16 10.54
C GLU A 230 16.54 -10.37 10.80
N HIS A 231 16.58 -11.35 9.90
CA HIS A 231 15.90 -12.63 10.11
C HIS A 231 16.63 -13.77 9.38
N PRO A 232 16.76 -14.97 9.98
CA PRO A 232 17.46 -16.09 9.36
C PRO A 232 16.94 -16.52 7.99
N TRP A 233 15.67 -16.27 7.67
CA TRP A 233 15.09 -16.60 6.36
C TRP A 233 15.40 -15.58 5.26
N LEU A 234 15.84 -14.38 5.62
CA LEU A 234 15.87 -13.17 4.78
C LEU A 234 17.29 -12.58 4.66
N THR A 235 18.30 -13.45 4.67
CA THR A 235 19.72 -13.10 4.61
C THR A 235 20.16 -12.58 3.25
N ASP A 236 19.38 -12.84 2.21
CA ASP A 236 19.66 -12.57 0.79
C ASP A 236 18.75 -11.48 0.20
N VAL A 237 17.97 -10.80 1.04
CA VAL A 237 17.16 -9.64 0.63
C VAL A 237 18.07 -8.44 0.38
N VAL A 238 17.93 -7.81 -0.79
CA VAL A 238 18.62 -6.55 -1.13
C VAL A 238 17.96 -5.41 -0.36
N ARG A 239 18.74 -4.64 0.40
CA ARG A 239 18.23 -3.55 1.28
C ARG A 239 18.66 -2.15 0.82
N ASP A 240 19.61 -2.10 -0.10
CA ASP A 240 20.32 -0.91 -0.57
C ASP A 240 20.17 -0.76 -2.09
N LEU A 241 18.95 -0.91 -2.59
CA LEU A 241 18.66 -0.70 -4.00
C LEU A 241 19.00 0.74 -4.40
N ALA A 242 19.89 0.89 -5.38
CA ALA A 242 20.32 2.19 -5.88
C ALA A 242 20.60 2.14 -7.39
N LEU A 243 20.51 3.29 -8.04
CA LEU A 243 20.99 3.49 -9.40
C LEU A 243 22.51 3.32 -9.49
N PRO A 244 23.06 3.09 -10.71
CA PRO A 244 24.51 3.01 -10.91
C PRO A 244 25.29 4.25 -10.46
N ASP A 245 24.64 5.42 -10.36
CA ASP A 245 25.24 6.66 -9.85
C ASP A 245 25.17 6.81 -8.31
N GLY A 246 24.66 5.79 -7.62
CA GLY A 246 24.55 5.74 -6.17
C GLY A 246 23.26 6.36 -5.61
N THR A 247 22.33 6.81 -6.45
CA THR A 247 21.04 7.34 -6.00
C THR A 247 20.19 6.21 -5.39
N PRO A 248 19.87 6.23 -4.08
CA PRO A 248 19.09 5.18 -3.44
C PRO A 248 17.61 5.25 -3.84
N ALA A 249 16.95 4.11 -3.92
CA ALA A 249 15.50 4.01 -4.12
C ALA A 249 14.72 4.37 -2.84
N GLY A 250 15.20 3.90 -1.68
CA GLY A 250 14.55 4.12 -0.39
C GLY A 250 15.06 5.35 0.36
N LEU A 251 14.37 5.66 1.44
CA LEU A 251 14.72 6.67 2.43
C LEU A 251 16.08 6.36 3.08
N PRO A 252 16.92 7.38 3.31
CA PRO A 252 18.15 7.21 4.05
C PRO A 252 17.91 7.12 5.56
N GLY A 253 18.82 6.46 6.27
CA GLY A 253 18.81 6.40 7.73
C GLY A 253 18.33 5.06 8.29
N PRO A 254 18.23 4.96 9.62
CA PRO A 254 17.79 3.73 10.27
C PRO A 254 16.32 3.45 9.92
N THR A 255 16.05 2.24 9.49
CA THR A 255 14.69 1.79 9.19
C THR A 255 13.94 1.39 10.46
N PRO A 256 12.59 1.44 10.49
CA PRO A 256 11.80 0.88 11.58
C PRO A 256 12.08 -0.61 11.84
N GLU A 257 12.68 -1.30 10.88
CA GLU A 257 13.03 -2.72 10.95
C GLU A 257 14.31 -3.01 11.76
N GLU A 258 15.12 -1.99 12.06
CA GLU A 258 16.38 -2.14 12.79
C GLU A 258 16.17 -2.09 14.31
N SER A 259 15.55 -1.01 14.80
CA SER A 259 15.30 -0.80 16.24
C SER A 259 13.89 -1.17 16.68
N GLY A 260 12.92 -1.10 15.77
CA GLY A 260 11.51 -1.27 16.10
C GLY A 260 10.85 -0.07 16.80
N ASP A 261 11.63 0.91 17.26
CA ASP A 261 11.17 2.15 17.89
C ASP A 261 12.03 3.31 17.34
N VAL A 262 11.44 4.13 16.49
CA VAL A 262 12.06 5.28 15.83
C VAL A 262 11.25 6.56 16.09
N VAL A 263 9.94 6.43 16.34
CA VAL A 263 9.02 7.57 16.40
C VAL A 263 8.71 8.00 17.84
N GLY A 264 8.92 7.13 18.83
CA GLY A 264 8.56 7.35 20.24
C GLY A 264 9.63 6.88 21.23
N PRO A 265 10.89 7.33 21.16
CA PRO A 265 12.03 6.70 21.84
C PRO A 265 11.98 6.69 23.39
N LEU A 266 10.94 7.27 23.99
CA LEU A 266 10.73 7.36 25.44
C LEU A 266 9.47 6.64 25.93
N ASP A 267 8.63 6.08 25.04
CA ASP A 267 7.46 5.30 25.45
C ASP A 267 7.78 3.81 25.62
N GLY A 268 8.87 3.34 25.02
CA GLY A 268 9.32 1.95 25.09
C GLY A 268 8.41 1.00 24.34
N GLU A 269 7.56 1.48 23.44
CA GLU A 269 6.72 0.65 22.59
C GLU A 269 7.37 0.47 21.23
N LEU A 270 7.21 -0.73 20.65
CA LEU A 270 7.51 -0.91 19.24
C LEU A 270 6.52 -0.07 18.42
N ASP A 271 7.04 0.67 17.45
CA ASP A 271 6.25 1.45 16.52
C ASP A 271 5.17 0.56 15.85
N SER A 272 4.05 1.18 15.46
CA SER A 272 2.87 0.44 14.99
C SER A 272 3.14 -0.38 13.74
N HIS A 273 4.05 0.08 12.88
CA HIS A 273 4.44 -0.59 11.63
C HIS A 273 5.86 -1.19 11.68
N ALA A 274 6.52 -1.19 12.83
CA ALA A 274 7.78 -1.91 12.98
C ALA A 274 7.63 -3.39 12.60
N GLY A 275 8.50 -3.89 11.72
CA GLY A 275 8.48 -5.29 11.28
C GLY A 275 7.58 -5.54 10.08
N HIS A 276 6.83 -4.54 9.60
CA HIS A 276 5.82 -4.71 8.55
C HIS A 276 6.41 -5.21 7.23
N GLY A 277 7.48 -4.56 6.76
CA GLY A 277 8.22 -4.98 5.58
C GLY A 277 8.92 -6.35 5.75
N THR A 278 9.47 -6.65 6.93
CA THR A 278 10.01 -7.99 7.23
C THR A 278 8.93 -9.06 7.17
N PHE A 279 7.74 -8.77 7.70
CA PHE A 279 6.59 -9.66 7.67
C PHE A 279 6.15 -9.96 6.24
N ILE A 280 6.10 -8.93 5.39
CA ILE A 280 5.81 -9.07 3.96
C ILE A 280 6.86 -9.93 3.25
N CYS A 281 8.15 -9.67 3.48
CA CYS A 281 9.24 -10.45 2.88
C CYS A 281 9.16 -11.93 3.28
N GLY A 282 8.76 -12.24 4.51
CA GLY A 282 8.52 -13.61 4.97
C GLY A 282 7.37 -14.31 4.26
N ILE A 283 6.29 -13.61 3.92
CA ILE A 283 5.16 -14.17 3.15
C ILE A 283 5.64 -14.54 1.75
N LEU A 284 6.33 -13.60 1.08
CA LEU A 284 6.89 -13.83 -0.26
C LEU A 284 7.87 -15.00 -0.26
N ARG A 285 8.75 -15.09 0.74
CA ARG A 285 9.71 -16.19 0.90
C ARG A 285 9.05 -17.55 1.12
N GLN A 286 7.87 -17.59 1.76
CA GLN A 286 7.10 -18.83 1.93
C GLN A 286 6.44 -19.28 0.62
N LEU A 287 5.91 -18.34 -0.18
CA LEU A 287 5.14 -18.65 -1.39
C LEU A 287 6.02 -18.86 -2.63
N CYS A 288 7.08 -18.07 -2.79
CA CYS A 288 8.06 -18.22 -3.85
C CYS A 288 9.47 -18.15 -3.24
N PRO A 289 9.98 -19.27 -2.69
CA PRO A 289 11.30 -19.29 -2.05
C PRO A 289 12.42 -18.82 -2.98
N ASP A 290 12.26 -19.09 -4.28
CA ASP A 290 13.23 -18.78 -5.30
C ASP A 290 13.26 -17.32 -5.76
N ALA A 291 12.29 -16.49 -5.37
CA ALA A 291 12.28 -15.07 -5.74
C ALA A 291 13.49 -14.33 -5.12
N ASP A 292 14.08 -13.43 -5.90
CA ASP A 292 14.97 -12.40 -5.37
C ASP A 292 14.11 -11.27 -4.82
N LEU A 293 14.34 -10.89 -3.57
CA LEU A 293 13.55 -9.88 -2.88
C LEU A 293 14.36 -8.61 -2.72
N VAL A 294 13.73 -7.47 -2.98
CA VAL A 294 14.31 -6.14 -2.82
C VAL A 294 13.42 -5.35 -1.87
N ALA A 295 13.95 -4.96 -0.71
CA ALA A 295 13.25 -4.15 0.26
C ALA A 295 13.59 -2.67 0.05
N VAL A 296 12.58 -1.85 -0.21
CA VAL A 296 12.73 -0.40 -0.49
C VAL A 296 12.03 0.37 0.63
N PRO A 297 12.78 0.93 1.60
CA PRO A 297 12.18 1.63 2.74
C PRO A 297 11.60 2.98 2.32
N VAL A 298 10.28 3.16 2.34
CA VAL A 298 9.58 4.45 2.12
C VAL A 298 8.62 4.79 3.26
N MET A 299 8.40 3.85 4.19
CA MET A 299 7.44 3.97 5.28
C MET A 299 8.13 4.22 6.62
N ALA A 300 7.67 5.24 7.34
CA ALA A 300 8.09 5.53 8.71
C ALA A 300 7.49 4.51 9.70
N GLY A 301 8.03 4.46 10.93
CA GLY A 301 7.59 3.49 11.95
C GLY A 301 6.11 3.60 12.32
N ASP A 302 5.51 4.78 12.20
CA ASP A 302 4.08 5.01 12.45
C ASP A 302 3.17 4.75 11.23
N GLY A 303 3.73 4.18 10.16
CA GLY A 303 3.02 3.75 8.97
C GLY A 303 2.83 4.84 7.91
N VAL A 304 3.39 6.03 8.12
CA VAL A 304 3.26 7.14 7.18
C VAL A 304 4.24 6.98 6.00
N VAL A 305 3.72 7.24 4.80
CA VAL A 305 4.49 7.35 3.56
C VAL A 305 4.15 8.70 2.92
N LEU A 306 5.15 9.49 2.55
CA LEU A 306 4.94 10.69 1.75
C LEU A 306 4.85 10.29 0.28
N GLU A 307 3.90 10.86 -0.47
CA GLU A 307 3.74 10.57 -1.89
C GLU A 307 5.02 10.89 -2.68
N SER A 308 5.70 11.99 -2.33
CA SER A 308 6.99 12.36 -2.91
C SER A 308 8.06 11.28 -2.76
N ASP A 309 8.17 10.66 -1.58
CA ASP A 309 9.14 9.59 -1.33
C ASP A 309 8.77 8.29 -2.07
N LEU A 310 7.47 7.98 -2.17
CA LEU A 310 6.98 6.86 -2.98
C LEU A 310 7.27 7.08 -4.48
N LEU A 311 6.96 8.26 -5.01
CA LEU A 311 7.20 8.62 -6.41
C LEU A 311 8.70 8.56 -6.75
N HIS A 312 9.56 9.02 -5.84
CA HIS A 312 11.01 8.88 -5.98
C HIS A 312 11.42 7.41 -6.07
N ALA A 313 10.97 6.57 -5.15
CA ALA A 313 11.27 5.14 -5.15
C ALA A 313 10.80 4.44 -6.43
N LEU A 314 9.57 4.72 -6.88
CA LEU A 314 9.02 4.17 -8.12
C LEU A 314 9.79 4.66 -9.36
N ALA A 315 10.25 5.91 -9.38
CA ALA A 315 11.06 6.44 -10.46
C ALA A 315 12.43 5.74 -10.55
N VAL A 316 13.08 5.52 -9.41
CA VAL A 316 14.35 4.76 -9.36
C VAL A 316 14.15 3.31 -9.82
N ILE A 317 13.10 2.63 -9.36
CA ILE A 317 12.78 1.27 -9.80
C ILE A 317 12.52 1.24 -11.31
N THR A 318 11.76 2.20 -11.84
CA THR A 318 11.46 2.31 -13.27
C THR A 318 12.76 2.44 -14.08
N GLU A 319 13.66 3.35 -13.68
CA GLU A 319 14.94 3.56 -14.37
C GLU A 319 15.83 2.29 -14.33
N LEU A 320 15.85 1.57 -13.19
CA LEU A 320 16.57 0.30 -13.09
C LEU A 320 16.02 -0.77 -14.03
N VAL A 321 14.70 -0.84 -14.19
CA VAL A 321 14.06 -1.76 -15.15
C VAL A 321 14.36 -1.33 -16.57
N GLU A 322 14.28 -0.04 -16.90
CA GLU A 322 14.64 0.47 -18.23
C GLU A 322 16.09 0.14 -18.62
N LEU A 323 17.03 0.30 -17.68
CA LEU A 323 18.43 -0.08 -17.87
C LEU A 323 18.57 -1.58 -18.17
N ASP A 324 17.84 -2.44 -17.44
CA ASP A 324 17.82 -3.89 -17.68
C ASP A 324 17.26 -4.21 -19.08
N ARG A 325 16.10 -3.64 -19.43
CA ARG A 325 15.46 -3.85 -20.75
C ARG A 325 16.32 -3.35 -21.90
N ALA A 326 17.13 -2.32 -21.68
CA ALA A 326 18.10 -1.82 -22.65
C ALA A 326 19.41 -2.63 -22.70
N GLY A 327 19.60 -3.63 -21.83
CA GLY A 327 20.84 -4.39 -21.71
C GLY A 327 22.02 -3.57 -21.16
N THR A 328 21.72 -2.49 -20.44
CA THR A 328 22.73 -1.60 -19.85
C THR A 328 23.18 -2.14 -18.49
N PRO A 329 24.50 -2.23 -18.22
CA PRO A 329 25.00 -2.70 -16.93
C PRO A 329 24.43 -1.89 -15.75
N GLY A 330 24.06 -2.60 -14.67
CA GLY A 330 23.50 -1.99 -13.47
C GLY A 330 21.97 -1.87 -13.45
N GLY A 331 21.28 -2.31 -14.51
CA GLY A 331 19.83 -2.51 -14.48
C GLY A 331 19.41 -3.67 -13.58
N VAL A 332 18.16 -3.63 -13.11
CA VAL A 332 17.55 -4.68 -12.28
C VAL A 332 16.22 -5.12 -12.90
N PRO A 333 16.02 -6.42 -13.18
CA PRO A 333 14.81 -6.93 -13.83
C PRO A 333 13.66 -7.10 -12.82
N VAL A 334 13.19 -6.01 -12.22
CA VAL A 334 12.03 -6.03 -11.31
C VAL A 334 10.79 -6.51 -12.07
N ASP A 335 10.07 -7.49 -11.50
CA ASP A 335 8.90 -8.12 -12.11
C ASP A 335 7.61 -7.77 -11.41
N VAL A 336 7.67 -7.66 -10.09
CA VAL A 336 6.52 -7.38 -9.25
C VAL A 336 6.88 -6.30 -8.24
N VAL A 337 6.03 -5.28 -8.11
CA VAL A 337 6.11 -4.24 -7.07
C VAL A 337 4.92 -4.41 -6.13
N VAL A 338 5.18 -4.55 -4.84
CA VAL A 338 4.16 -4.67 -3.79
C VAL A 338 4.00 -3.33 -3.09
N LEU A 339 2.77 -2.81 -3.07
CA LEU A 339 2.38 -1.56 -2.42
C LEU A 339 1.33 -1.84 -1.33
N SER A 340 1.78 -1.97 -0.08
CA SER A 340 0.92 -2.23 1.08
C SER A 340 0.48 -0.94 1.78
N LEU A 341 0.15 0.08 0.99
CA LEU A 341 -0.09 1.46 1.41
C LEU A 341 -1.23 2.10 0.60
N GLY A 342 -1.81 3.19 1.10
CA GLY A 342 -2.73 3.98 0.32
C GLY A 342 -3.24 5.27 0.97
N TYR A 343 -4.01 6.04 0.21
CA TYR A 343 -4.66 7.28 0.60
C TYR A 343 -6.00 7.48 -0.14
N HIS A 344 -6.80 8.41 0.35
CA HIS A 344 -8.01 8.88 -0.31
C HIS A 344 -7.71 10.18 -1.06
N HIS A 345 -8.10 10.27 -2.32
CA HIS A 345 -7.85 11.45 -3.14
C HIS A 345 -8.93 12.53 -2.95
N GLU A 346 -8.57 13.80 -3.09
CA GLU A 346 -9.47 14.94 -2.89
C GLU A 346 -10.46 15.18 -4.05
N VAL A 347 -10.19 14.61 -5.21
CA VAL A 347 -11.04 14.73 -6.40
C VAL A 347 -11.98 13.52 -6.53
N PRO A 348 -13.30 13.72 -6.74
CA PRO A 348 -14.25 12.64 -7.00
C PRO A 348 -13.93 11.83 -8.27
N GLU A 349 -14.31 10.55 -8.31
CA GLU A 349 -14.01 9.60 -9.40
C GLU A 349 -14.50 10.05 -10.80
N ASP A 350 -15.58 10.85 -10.86
CA ASP A 350 -16.17 11.31 -12.14
C ASP A 350 -15.36 12.40 -12.84
N ALA A 351 -14.28 12.91 -12.23
CA ALA A 351 -13.36 13.85 -12.86
C ALA A 351 -12.32 13.11 -13.72
N ALA A 352 -11.87 13.71 -14.82
CA ALA A 352 -10.72 13.20 -15.57
C ALA A 352 -9.50 13.12 -14.64
N PHE A 353 -9.21 11.91 -14.16
CA PHE A 353 -8.30 11.67 -13.04
C PHE A 353 -6.95 11.19 -13.58
N ASP A 354 -6.02 12.13 -13.74
CA ASP A 354 -4.63 11.81 -14.10
C ASP A 354 -3.72 12.39 -13.02
N THR A 355 -3.19 11.50 -12.17
CA THR A 355 -2.34 11.89 -11.04
C THR A 355 -0.89 11.49 -11.31
N PRO A 356 0.09 12.20 -10.70
CA PRO A 356 1.50 11.81 -10.75
C PRO A 356 1.75 10.34 -10.41
N LEU A 357 1.04 9.80 -9.41
CA LEU A 357 1.14 8.41 -9.01
C LEU A 357 0.64 7.46 -10.10
N LEU A 358 -0.51 7.70 -10.72
CA LEU A 358 -1.01 6.86 -11.81
C LEU A 358 -0.01 6.82 -12.98
N GLY A 359 0.60 7.96 -13.33
CA GLY A 359 1.64 8.03 -14.34
C GLY A 359 2.86 7.16 -14.02
N ALA A 360 3.34 7.19 -12.78
CA ALA A 360 4.45 6.34 -12.33
C ALA A 360 4.10 4.84 -12.40
N LEU A 361 2.88 4.46 -12.00
CA LEU A 361 2.42 3.07 -12.07
C LEU A 361 2.26 2.58 -13.50
N ARG A 362 1.74 3.43 -14.41
CA ARG A 362 1.67 3.13 -15.84
C ARG A 362 3.04 2.96 -16.48
N ALA A 363 4.04 3.74 -16.07
CA ALA A 363 5.42 3.58 -16.57
C ALA A 363 5.97 2.18 -16.23
N LEU A 364 5.77 1.71 -15.00
CA LEU A 364 6.10 0.34 -14.60
C LEU A 364 5.30 -0.70 -15.38
N GLY A 365 3.98 -0.54 -15.49
CA GLY A 365 3.10 -1.45 -16.23
C GLY A 365 3.45 -1.57 -17.72
N GLY A 366 3.88 -0.47 -18.34
CA GLY A 366 4.36 -0.43 -19.73
C GLY A 366 5.69 -1.15 -19.95
N LEU A 367 6.50 -1.32 -18.90
CA LEU A 367 7.72 -2.12 -18.88
C LEU A 367 7.46 -3.60 -18.54
N GLY A 368 6.18 -3.98 -18.38
CA GLY A 368 5.76 -5.33 -18.00
C GLY A 368 5.82 -5.60 -16.49
N VAL A 369 6.04 -4.60 -15.64
CA VAL A 369 6.10 -4.81 -14.19
C VAL A 369 4.69 -4.88 -13.62
N ALA A 370 4.38 -5.95 -12.87
CA ALA A 370 3.10 -6.09 -12.19
C ALA A 370 3.10 -5.29 -10.88
N VAL A 371 2.13 -4.41 -10.70
CA VAL A 371 1.93 -3.67 -9.44
C VAL A 371 0.79 -4.33 -8.67
N VAL A 372 1.07 -4.77 -7.45
CA VAL A 372 0.08 -5.39 -6.55
C VAL A 372 -0.13 -4.49 -5.34
N ALA A 373 -1.33 -3.94 -5.20
CA ALA A 373 -1.69 -2.97 -4.17
C ALA A 373 -2.72 -3.53 -3.19
N ALA A 374 -2.56 -3.22 -1.90
CA ALA A 374 -3.49 -3.62 -0.85
C ALA A 374 -4.74 -2.72 -0.86
N ALA A 375 -5.93 -3.33 -0.72
CA ALA A 375 -7.20 -2.62 -0.87
C ALA A 375 -7.52 -1.63 0.26
N GLY A 376 -6.97 -1.80 1.46
CA GLY A 376 -7.27 -0.94 2.60
C GLY A 376 -7.98 -1.65 3.76
N ASN A 377 -7.76 -1.15 4.98
CA ASN A 377 -8.30 -1.70 6.22
C ASN A 377 -9.37 -0.79 6.87
N GLY A 378 -10.04 0.04 6.07
CA GLY A 378 -10.98 1.06 6.54
C GLY A 378 -12.43 0.59 6.69
N ALA A 379 -12.73 -0.67 6.36
CA ALA A 379 -14.09 -1.21 6.29
C ALA A 379 -15.06 -0.30 5.51
N THR A 380 -14.55 0.34 4.45
CA THR A 380 -15.30 1.29 3.61
C THR A 380 -15.39 0.82 2.16
N THR A 381 -16.34 1.43 1.44
CA THR A 381 -16.41 1.35 -0.02
C THR A 381 -15.78 2.54 -0.73
N ASP A 382 -15.26 3.50 0.03
CA ASP A 382 -14.58 4.66 -0.55
C ASP A 382 -13.27 4.20 -1.23
N PRO A 383 -12.99 4.68 -2.44
CA PRO A 383 -11.77 4.33 -3.17
C PRO A 383 -10.51 4.68 -2.39
N LEU A 384 -9.57 3.74 -2.34
CA LEU A 384 -8.25 3.93 -1.76
C LEU A 384 -7.18 3.74 -2.83
N TYR A 385 -6.39 4.77 -3.11
CA TYR A 385 -5.34 4.76 -4.13
C TYR A 385 -4.01 4.34 -3.49
N PRO A 386 -3.16 3.55 -4.18
CA PRO A 386 -3.23 3.21 -5.60
C PRO A 386 -4.12 2.00 -5.96
N ALA A 387 -4.65 1.25 -5.00
CA ALA A 387 -5.46 0.05 -5.29
C ALA A 387 -6.69 0.36 -6.17
N ALA A 388 -7.32 1.52 -5.97
CA ALA A 388 -8.45 1.99 -6.76
C ALA A 388 -8.11 2.31 -8.24
N PHE A 389 -6.83 2.32 -8.63
CA PHE A 389 -6.43 2.40 -10.04
C PHE A 389 -6.60 1.08 -10.81
N ALA A 390 -6.98 -0.01 -10.13
CA ALA A 390 -7.28 -1.27 -10.80
C ALA A 390 -8.44 -1.08 -11.80
N PRO A 391 -8.28 -1.49 -13.08
CA PRO A 391 -9.33 -1.36 -14.08
C PRO A 391 -10.59 -2.12 -13.69
N HIS A 392 -11.74 -1.48 -13.84
CA HIS A 392 -13.06 -2.04 -13.62
C HIS A 392 -14.12 -1.26 -14.40
N ASP A 393 -15.29 -1.84 -14.57
CA ASP A 393 -16.39 -1.20 -15.30
C ASP A 393 -16.81 0.10 -14.61
N GLY A 394 -16.78 1.20 -15.37
CA GLY A 394 -17.08 2.54 -14.85
C GLY A 394 -15.95 3.19 -14.04
N GLY A 395 -14.78 2.54 -13.93
CA GLY A 395 -13.63 3.05 -13.19
C GLY A 395 -12.84 4.15 -13.94
N PRO A 396 -11.99 4.90 -13.22
CA PRO A 396 -11.22 6.00 -13.79
C PRO A 396 -10.09 5.53 -14.73
N VAL A 397 -9.67 4.27 -14.62
CA VAL A 397 -8.60 3.68 -15.44
C VAL A 397 -9.19 2.67 -16.41
N GLN A 398 -8.99 2.93 -17.70
CA GLN A 398 -9.36 2.00 -18.77
C GLN A 398 -8.14 1.12 -19.13
N PRO A 399 -8.36 -0.15 -19.53
CA PRO A 399 -7.28 -0.99 -20.04
C PRO A 399 -6.61 -0.36 -21.26
N ASP A 400 -5.31 -0.13 -21.20
CA ASP A 400 -4.52 0.59 -22.22
C ASP A 400 -3.38 -0.28 -22.81
N GLY A 401 -3.39 -1.58 -22.54
CA GLY A 401 -2.39 -2.55 -23.00
C GLY A 401 -1.16 -2.65 -22.10
N CYS A 402 -1.04 -1.82 -21.05
CA CYS A 402 -0.05 -2.01 -19.99
C CYS A 402 -0.50 -3.09 -19.00
N VAL A 403 0.43 -3.64 -18.22
CA VAL A 403 0.08 -4.50 -17.08
C VAL A 403 -0.67 -3.64 -16.04
N PRO A 404 -1.92 -3.97 -15.68
CA PRO A 404 -2.71 -3.14 -14.78
C PRO A 404 -2.30 -3.30 -13.32
N VAL A 405 -2.65 -2.30 -12.50
CA VAL A 405 -2.60 -2.43 -11.04
C VAL A 405 -3.58 -3.52 -10.61
N THR A 406 -3.12 -4.43 -9.75
CA THR A 406 -3.95 -5.47 -9.14
C THR A 406 -4.28 -5.07 -7.71
N SER A 407 -5.57 -4.91 -7.41
CA SER A 407 -6.08 -4.57 -6.08
C SER A 407 -6.47 -5.82 -5.29
N VAL A 408 -5.92 -5.97 -4.09
CA VAL A 408 -6.07 -7.19 -3.29
C VAL A 408 -6.72 -6.90 -1.93
N ALA A 409 -7.90 -7.47 -1.72
CA ALA A 409 -8.59 -7.46 -0.43
C ALA A 409 -8.29 -8.71 0.40
N ALA A 410 -8.64 -8.68 1.69
CA ALA A 410 -8.30 -9.71 2.66
C ALA A 410 -9.47 -10.65 2.98
N THR A 411 -9.15 -11.92 3.16
CA THR A 411 -10.05 -12.93 3.76
C THR A 411 -9.56 -13.38 5.13
N ASN A 412 -10.50 -13.88 5.92
CA ASN A 412 -10.31 -14.61 7.16
C ASN A 412 -9.84 -16.05 6.90
N PRO A 413 -9.34 -16.75 7.93
CA PRO A 413 -8.95 -18.16 7.83
C PRO A 413 -10.07 -19.11 7.40
N ASP A 414 -11.34 -18.76 7.66
CA ASP A 414 -12.51 -19.53 7.22
C ASP A 414 -12.96 -19.20 5.78
N GLY A 415 -12.24 -18.32 5.09
CA GLY A 415 -12.53 -17.87 3.73
C GLY A 415 -13.55 -16.73 3.64
N SER A 416 -14.15 -16.29 4.76
CA SER A 416 -15.01 -15.10 4.76
C SER A 416 -14.19 -13.83 4.47
N VAL A 417 -14.81 -12.77 3.96
CA VAL A 417 -14.13 -11.48 3.79
C VAL A 417 -13.78 -10.92 5.16
N ALA A 418 -12.53 -10.48 5.34
CA ALA A 418 -12.09 -9.90 6.60
C ALA A 418 -12.86 -8.59 6.85
N LEU A 419 -13.36 -8.39 8.07
CA LEU A 419 -14.27 -7.28 8.38
C LEU A 419 -13.65 -5.89 8.14
N PHE A 420 -12.32 -5.79 8.28
CA PHE A 420 -11.58 -4.55 8.03
C PHE A 420 -11.38 -4.25 6.54
N ALA A 421 -11.50 -5.24 5.66
CA ALA A 421 -11.14 -5.08 4.26
C ALA A 421 -12.08 -4.09 3.57
N ASN A 422 -11.51 -3.12 2.86
CA ASN A 422 -12.26 -2.28 1.96
C ASN A 422 -12.88 -3.12 0.83
N ALA A 423 -14.00 -2.66 0.29
CA ALA A 423 -14.72 -3.34 -0.78
C ALA A 423 -15.12 -2.35 -1.88
N GLY A 424 -15.09 -2.76 -3.14
CA GLY A 424 -15.49 -1.90 -4.25
C GLY A 424 -15.32 -2.60 -5.58
N ALA A 425 -15.84 -2.01 -6.65
CA ALA A 425 -15.65 -2.54 -8.01
C ALA A 425 -14.18 -2.57 -8.41
N TRP A 426 -13.37 -1.70 -7.81
CA TRP A 426 -11.91 -1.64 -7.98
C TRP A 426 -11.13 -2.73 -7.22
N VAL A 427 -11.78 -3.64 -6.47
CA VAL A 427 -11.10 -4.78 -5.86
C VAL A 427 -11.01 -5.92 -6.87
N SER A 428 -9.79 -6.30 -7.26
CA SER A 428 -9.54 -7.30 -8.30
C SER A 428 -9.69 -8.73 -7.76
N CYS A 429 -9.13 -9.00 -6.58
CA CYS A 429 -9.16 -10.32 -5.96
C CYS A 429 -9.09 -10.27 -4.42
N TRP A 430 -9.28 -11.44 -3.80
CA TRP A 430 -9.23 -11.63 -2.36
C TRP A 430 -8.26 -12.76 -2.01
N HIS A 431 -7.40 -12.53 -1.03
CA HIS A 431 -6.46 -13.53 -0.52
C HIS A 431 -6.44 -13.54 1.02
N PRO A 432 -5.94 -14.62 1.65
CA PRO A 432 -5.74 -14.65 3.09
C PRO A 432 -4.97 -13.40 3.55
N GLY A 433 -5.61 -12.62 4.42
CA GLY A 433 -5.07 -11.37 4.94
C GLY A 433 -5.21 -11.23 6.45
N ALA A 434 -6.01 -12.08 7.11
CA ALA A 434 -6.15 -12.10 8.55
C ALA A 434 -5.46 -13.32 9.19
N ALA A 435 -4.83 -13.10 10.34
CA ALA A 435 -4.14 -14.09 11.15
C ALA A 435 -3.09 -14.93 10.40
N LEU A 436 -2.30 -14.30 9.52
CA LEU A 436 -1.17 -14.97 8.86
C LEU A 436 -0.01 -15.13 9.81
N VAL A 437 0.80 -16.17 9.61
CA VAL A 437 2.10 -16.34 10.27
C VAL A 437 3.21 -15.96 9.30
N SER A 438 4.10 -15.07 9.74
CA SER A 438 5.27 -14.68 8.96
C SER A 438 6.43 -14.24 9.84
N THR A 439 7.53 -13.86 9.21
CA THR A 439 8.79 -13.49 9.84
C THR A 439 8.72 -12.11 10.49
N MET A 440 9.45 -11.94 11.58
CA MET A 440 9.71 -10.66 12.25
C MET A 440 11.21 -10.54 12.52
N PRO A 441 11.75 -9.31 12.69
CA PRO A 441 13.14 -9.16 13.07
C PRO A 441 13.44 -9.87 14.39
N VAL A 442 14.47 -10.71 14.43
CA VAL A 442 14.86 -11.43 15.67
C VAL A 442 15.43 -10.50 16.74
N THR A 443 15.73 -9.26 16.36
CA THR A 443 16.25 -8.20 17.22
C THR A 443 15.17 -7.46 17.99
N PHE A 444 13.89 -7.66 17.65
CA PHE A 444 12.80 -6.92 18.27
C PHE A 444 12.46 -7.42 19.65
N GLN A 445 12.64 -6.52 20.61
CA GLN A 445 12.17 -6.65 21.98
C GLN A 445 11.69 -5.27 22.43
N GLY A 446 10.38 -5.14 22.63
CA GLY A 446 9.77 -3.92 23.16
C GLY A 446 9.94 -3.78 24.68
N GLY A 447 9.30 -2.76 25.24
CA GLY A 447 9.35 -2.43 26.66
C GLY A 447 8.28 -3.14 27.50
N ARG A 448 7.28 -3.80 26.89
CA ARG A 448 6.35 -4.65 27.64
C ARG A 448 7.11 -5.89 28.11
N GLN A 449 6.48 -6.57 29.07
CA GLN A 449 7.09 -7.69 29.77
C GLN A 449 6.04 -8.77 29.97
N PRO A 450 6.45 -10.03 30.23
CA PRO A 450 5.52 -11.06 30.64
C PRO A 450 4.76 -10.65 31.88
N ARG A 451 3.43 -10.79 31.83
CA ARG A 451 2.53 -10.51 32.96
C ARG A 451 2.93 -11.25 34.24
N VAL A 452 3.44 -12.48 34.11
CA VAL A 452 3.99 -13.26 35.23
C VAL A 452 5.38 -13.73 34.84
N SER A 453 6.36 -13.54 35.71
CA SER A 453 7.72 -14.07 35.55
C SER A 453 8.33 -14.35 36.92
N TYR A 454 8.88 -15.55 37.13
CA TYR A 454 9.57 -15.92 38.38
C TYR A 454 10.63 -16.99 38.16
N ALA A 455 11.55 -17.12 39.12
CA ALA A 455 12.53 -18.20 39.15
C ALA A 455 11.86 -19.50 39.62
N GLY A 456 11.73 -20.45 38.71
CA GLY A 456 11.21 -21.79 39.01
C GLY A 456 12.26 -22.71 39.64
N PRO A 457 11.85 -23.93 40.01
CA PRO A 457 12.76 -24.98 40.45
C PRO A 457 13.90 -25.19 39.43
N GLY A 458 15.12 -25.39 39.92
CA GLY A 458 16.31 -25.57 39.07
C GLY A 458 16.85 -24.27 38.44
N GLY A 459 16.35 -23.10 38.84
CA GLY A 459 16.79 -21.81 38.31
C GLY A 459 16.20 -21.48 36.93
N HIS A 460 15.30 -22.33 36.41
CA HIS A 460 14.61 -22.06 35.15
C HIS A 460 13.63 -20.90 35.33
N ARG A 461 13.79 -19.84 34.52
CA ARG A 461 12.79 -18.78 34.44
C ARG A 461 11.47 -19.36 33.93
N ARG A 462 10.38 -19.06 34.64
CA ARG A 462 9.01 -19.40 34.25
C ARG A 462 8.26 -18.10 34.04
N ALA A 463 7.72 -17.89 32.84
CA ALA A 463 7.01 -16.67 32.50
C ALA A 463 5.81 -16.96 31.60
N THR A 464 4.84 -16.03 31.58
CA THR A 464 3.86 -15.95 30.48
C THR A 464 4.55 -15.48 29.20
N LEU A 465 3.83 -15.45 28.08
CA LEU A 465 4.34 -14.83 26.86
C LEU A 465 4.58 -13.34 27.08
N ASP A 466 5.64 -12.85 26.46
CA ASP A 466 5.95 -11.43 26.31
C ASP A 466 5.30 -10.95 25.01
N PRO A 467 4.38 -9.96 25.01
CA PRO A 467 3.61 -9.62 23.81
C PRO A 467 4.40 -8.88 22.72
N ASP A 468 5.61 -8.40 23.02
CA ASP A 468 6.49 -7.64 22.13
C ASP A 468 7.93 -8.17 22.08
N ASP A 469 8.17 -9.39 22.56
CA ASP A 469 9.41 -10.16 22.31
C ASP A 469 9.24 -11.01 21.04
N PHE A 470 9.84 -10.55 19.94
CA PHE A 470 9.83 -11.27 18.67
C PHE A 470 11.14 -12.04 18.43
N GLY A 471 11.90 -12.36 19.50
CA GLY A 471 13.15 -13.12 19.41
C GLY A 471 12.99 -14.53 18.81
N SER A 472 11.76 -15.06 18.70
CA SER A 472 11.49 -16.28 17.94
C SER A 472 11.63 -16.10 16.42
N GLY A 473 11.58 -14.85 15.94
CA GLY A 473 11.61 -14.47 14.53
C GLY A 473 10.25 -14.55 13.83
N PHE A 474 9.16 -14.81 14.53
CA PHE A 474 7.85 -15.00 13.89
C PHE A 474 6.71 -14.33 14.66
N ALA A 475 5.72 -13.86 13.90
CA ALA A 475 4.49 -13.32 14.44
C ALA A 475 3.26 -13.81 13.70
N VAL A 476 2.10 -13.62 14.33
CA VAL A 476 0.82 -13.52 13.65
C VAL A 476 0.47 -12.06 13.44
N TRP A 477 -0.10 -11.70 12.28
CA TRP A 477 -0.62 -10.36 12.00
C TRP A 477 -1.73 -10.39 10.94
N SER A 478 -2.49 -9.30 10.83
CA SER A 478 -3.67 -9.15 9.97
C SER A 478 -3.67 -7.79 9.25
N GLY A 479 -4.12 -7.78 8.01
CA GLY A 479 -4.27 -6.59 7.18
C GLY A 479 -4.31 -6.93 5.68
N THR A 480 -4.94 -6.08 4.88
CA THR A 480 -4.84 -6.17 3.40
C THR A 480 -3.39 -6.00 2.93
N SER A 481 -2.56 -5.28 3.70
CA SER A 481 -1.10 -5.27 3.57
C SER A 481 -0.44 -6.65 3.48
N PHE A 482 -1.07 -7.71 4.00
CA PHE A 482 -0.57 -9.08 3.96
C PHE A 482 -1.27 -9.94 2.90
N ALA A 483 -2.45 -9.54 2.42
CA ALA A 483 -3.11 -10.19 1.30
C ALA A 483 -2.42 -9.85 -0.05
N ALA A 484 -2.01 -8.58 -0.23
CA ALA A 484 -1.25 -8.14 -1.42
C ALA A 484 0.02 -8.97 -1.68
N PRO A 485 0.93 -9.19 -0.70
CA PRO A 485 2.11 -10.02 -0.92
C PRO A 485 1.79 -11.51 -1.08
N VAL A 486 0.62 -12.00 -0.62
CA VAL A 486 0.18 -13.36 -0.98
C VAL A 486 -0.03 -13.45 -2.49
N MET A 487 -0.77 -12.51 -3.09
CA MET A 487 -0.96 -12.46 -4.54
C MET A 487 0.37 -12.29 -5.29
N ALA A 488 1.24 -11.39 -4.83
CA ALA A 488 2.54 -11.16 -5.44
C ALA A 488 3.45 -12.40 -5.39
N GLY A 489 3.44 -13.15 -4.28
CA GLY A 489 4.20 -14.39 -4.13
C GLY A 489 3.69 -15.50 -5.07
N LEU A 490 2.38 -15.61 -5.23
CA LEU A 490 1.76 -16.53 -6.18
C LEU A 490 2.10 -16.16 -7.63
N LEU A 491 2.06 -14.86 -7.96
CA LEU A 491 2.46 -14.36 -9.27
C LEU A 491 3.94 -14.66 -9.56
N ALA A 492 4.84 -14.39 -8.60
CA ALA A 492 6.26 -14.68 -8.75
C ALA A 492 6.53 -16.18 -8.96
N ALA A 493 5.85 -17.05 -8.20
CA ALA A 493 5.96 -18.50 -8.39
C ALA A 493 5.53 -18.94 -9.79
N ARG A 494 4.45 -18.35 -10.31
CA ARG A 494 3.95 -18.64 -11.67
C ARG A 494 4.86 -18.11 -12.77
N LEU A 495 5.44 -16.91 -12.59
CA LEU A 495 6.46 -16.38 -13.51
C LEU A 495 7.70 -17.30 -13.57
N LEU A 496 8.08 -17.90 -12.44
CA LEU A 496 9.20 -18.82 -12.38
C LEU A 496 8.90 -20.16 -13.09
N ASP A 497 7.68 -20.69 -13.00
CA ASP A 497 7.32 -21.98 -13.60
C ASP A 497 7.14 -21.92 -15.13
N GLY A 498 7.10 -20.73 -15.74
CA GLY A 498 7.19 -20.54 -17.19
C GLY A 498 6.00 -21.07 -18.00
N THR A 499 4.86 -21.35 -17.38
CA THR A 499 3.67 -21.83 -18.10
C THR A 499 2.93 -20.68 -18.79
N SER A 500 3.40 -20.27 -19.97
CA SER A 500 2.51 -19.69 -20.98
C SER A 500 1.62 -20.81 -21.52
N THR A 501 0.41 -20.98 -21.00
CA THR A 501 -0.59 -21.82 -21.65
C THR A 501 -1.08 -21.10 -22.91
N GLY A 502 -0.44 -21.42 -24.03
CA GLY A 502 -0.92 -21.02 -25.34
C GLY A 502 -2.30 -21.61 -25.60
N THR A 503 -3.31 -20.74 -25.66
CA THR A 503 -4.28 -20.57 -26.75
C THR A 503 -5.06 -19.31 -26.43
N ALA A 504 -4.69 -18.21 -27.09
CA ALA A 504 -5.55 -17.03 -27.18
C ALA A 504 -6.80 -17.44 -27.97
N GLY A 505 -7.83 -17.90 -27.26
CA GLY A 505 -9.20 -17.68 -27.71
C GLY A 505 -9.49 -16.19 -27.57
N GLU A 506 -10.05 -15.59 -28.60
CA GLU A 506 -10.52 -14.21 -28.63
C GLU A 506 -11.58 -13.97 -27.55
N GLY A 507 -11.15 -13.80 -26.31
CA GLY A 507 -11.91 -13.29 -25.19
C GLY A 507 -11.15 -12.09 -24.68
N THR A 508 -11.64 -10.90 -24.98
CA THR A 508 -11.09 -9.64 -24.46
C THR A 508 -10.89 -9.76 -22.95
N ALA A 509 -9.71 -9.36 -22.44
CA ALA A 509 -9.36 -9.28 -21.02
C ALA A 509 -10.47 -8.65 -20.15
N VAL A 510 -11.37 -7.88 -20.74
CA VAL A 510 -12.58 -7.27 -20.17
C VAL A 510 -13.60 -8.28 -19.60
N GLY A 511 -13.65 -9.53 -20.08
CA GLY A 511 -14.74 -10.47 -19.78
C GLY A 511 -14.77 -11.05 -18.35
N LEU A 512 -13.62 -11.10 -17.65
CA LEU A 512 -13.54 -11.68 -16.30
C LEU A 512 -13.43 -10.64 -15.16
N PHE A 513 -13.01 -9.40 -15.45
CA PHE A 513 -13.06 -8.31 -14.46
C PHE A 513 -14.51 -7.96 -14.06
N ALA A 514 -15.48 -8.10 -14.98
CA ALA A 514 -16.90 -7.84 -14.71
C ALA A 514 -17.60 -8.93 -13.87
N ALA A 515 -17.17 -10.19 -13.97
CA ALA A 515 -17.69 -11.29 -13.14
C ALA A 515 -17.07 -11.32 -11.73
N ALA A 516 -16.16 -10.37 -11.44
CA ALA A 516 -15.41 -10.37 -10.20
C ALA A 516 -16.15 -9.78 -8.99
N GLY A 517 -17.26 -9.07 -9.23
CA GLY A 517 -18.08 -8.44 -8.21
C GLY A 517 -18.95 -9.46 -7.46
N THR A 518 -18.90 -9.40 -6.13
CA THR A 518 -19.69 -10.14 -5.12
C THR A 518 -19.32 -11.61 -4.86
N PRO A 519 -18.78 -11.91 -3.66
CA PRO A 519 -19.13 -13.14 -2.97
C PRO A 519 -20.61 -13.03 -2.56
N GLY A 520 -21.49 -13.70 -3.32
CA GLY A 520 -22.88 -13.95 -2.91
C GLY A 520 -23.85 -12.79 -3.06
N ALA A 521 -24.15 -12.35 -4.28
CA ALA A 521 -25.45 -11.76 -4.57
C ALA A 521 -26.43 -12.88 -4.96
N ALA A 522 -27.11 -13.46 -3.97
CA ALA A 522 -28.33 -14.22 -4.25
C ALA A 522 -29.36 -13.21 -4.78
N THR A 523 -29.51 -13.12 -6.10
CA THR A 523 -30.68 -12.48 -6.69
C THR A 523 -31.89 -13.32 -6.31
N ASP A 524 -32.77 -12.74 -5.52
CA ASP A 524 -34.07 -13.29 -5.17
C ASP A 524 -34.95 -13.32 -6.43
N SER A 525 -34.76 -14.36 -7.24
CA SER A 525 -35.70 -14.75 -8.28
C SER A 525 -35.92 -16.25 -8.16
N GLY A 526 -37.09 -16.62 -7.68
CA GLY A 526 -37.50 -18.02 -7.52
C GLY A 526 -37.33 -18.81 -8.81
N SER A 527 -36.28 -19.63 -8.85
CA SER A 527 -36.09 -20.70 -9.82
C SER A 527 -35.06 -21.65 -9.25
N THR A 528 -35.49 -22.87 -8.96
CA THR A 528 -34.66 -23.97 -8.48
C THR A 528 -33.62 -24.36 -9.53
N GLY A 529 -32.41 -23.85 -9.38
CA GLY A 529 -31.22 -24.26 -10.10
C GLY A 529 -29.98 -23.88 -9.30
N THR A 530 -29.32 -24.86 -8.70
CA THR A 530 -28.00 -24.68 -8.07
C THR A 530 -26.97 -24.43 -9.16
N GLU A 531 -26.56 -23.18 -9.37
CA GLU A 531 -25.28 -22.90 -10.04
C GLU A 531 -24.13 -23.36 -9.14
N PRO A 532 -23.07 -23.98 -9.70
CA PRO A 532 -21.94 -24.44 -8.90
C PRO A 532 -21.18 -23.23 -8.34
N ALA A 533 -20.86 -23.28 -7.04
CA ALA A 533 -19.93 -22.33 -6.42
C ALA A 533 -18.61 -22.34 -7.22
N VAL A 534 -18.25 -21.20 -7.81
CA VAL A 534 -17.00 -21.05 -8.54
C VAL A 534 -15.84 -21.24 -7.56
N ASP A 535 -14.96 -22.21 -7.85
CA ASP A 535 -13.80 -22.53 -7.02
C ASP A 535 -12.85 -21.32 -6.94
N PRO A 536 -12.63 -20.72 -5.76
CA PRO A 536 -11.72 -19.60 -5.57
C PRO A 536 -10.29 -19.90 -6.04
N VAL A 537 -9.85 -21.16 -5.97
CA VAL A 537 -8.52 -21.59 -6.43
C VAL A 537 -8.43 -21.58 -7.95
N ALA A 538 -9.51 -21.99 -8.65
CA ALA A 538 -9.57 -21.94 -10.11
C ALA A 538 -9.62 -20.49 -10.63
N ARG A 539 -10.33 -19.60 -9.93
CA ARG A 539 -10.40 -18.17 -10.27
C ARG A 539 -9.08 -17.44 -9.99
N MET A 540 -8.37 -17.82 -8.92
CA MET A 540 -7.00 -17.38 -8.63
C MET A 540 -6.03 -17.81 -9.73
N ALA A 541 -6.10 -19.07 -10.18
CA ALA A 541 -5.26 -19.55 -11.27
C ALA A 541 -5.51 -18.76 -12.57
N ALA A 542 -6.78 -18.50 -12.91
CA ALA A 542 -7.14 -17.72 -14.10
C ALA A 542 -6.60 -16.28 -14.07
N LEU A 543 -6.76 -15.55 -12.96
CA LEU A 543 -6.22 -14.20 -12.84
C LEU A 543 -4.68 -14.17 -12.92
N VAL A 544 -4.01 -15.14 -12.29
CA VAL A 544 -2.55 -15.23 -12.36
C VAL A 544 -2.10 -15.58 -13.79
N ASP A 545 -2.80 -16.50 -14.47
CA ASP A 545 -2.49 -16.86 -15.86
C ASP A 545 -2.72 -15.68 -16.81
N GLU A 546 -3.75 -14.85 -16.58
CA GLU A 546 -3.99 -13.61 -17.34
C GLU A 546 -2.90 -12.56 -17.11
N LEU A 547 -2.48 -12.34 -15.86
CA LEU A 547 -1.38 -11.43 -15.55
C LEU A 547 -0.06 -11.90 -16.16
N VAL A 548 0.20 -13.21 -16.14
CA VAL A 548 1.37 -13.80 -16.81
C VAL A 548 1.25 -13.67 -18.34
N ALA A 549 0.05 -13.82 -18.92
CA ALA A 549 -0.16 -13.60 -20.35
C ALA A 549 0.04 -12.12 -20.76
N ALA A 550 -0.40 -11.18 -19.92
CA ALA A 550 -0.11 -9.76 -20.09
C ALA A 550 1.40 -9.48 -20.02
N TYR A 551 2.10 -10.14 -19.08
CA TYR A 551 3.56 -10.07 -18.94
C TYR A 551 4.30 -10.64 -20.17
N ALA A 552 3.79 -11.72 -20.77
CA ALA A 552 4.42 -12.43 -21.89
C ALA A 552 4.26 -11.74 -23.25
N THR A 553 3.56 -10.60 -23.34
CA THR A 553 3.32 -9.88 -24.60
C THR A 553 4.17 -8.59 -24.62
N PRO A 554 5.37 -8.56 -25.23
CA PRO A 554 6.14 -7.33 -25.33
C PRO A 554 5.39 -6.33 -26.22
N GLY A 555 5.38 -5.06 -25.80
CA GLY A 555 4.70 -3.96 -26.48
C GLY A 555 4.84 -4.01 -28.01
N ARG A 556 3.69 -4.08 -28.70
CA ARG A 556 3.64 -3.76 -30.13
C ARG A 556 4.19 -2.35 -30.28
N LYS A 557 5.32 -2.21 -30.96
CA LYS A 557 5.74 -0.93 -31.55
C LYS A 557 4.51 -0.35 -32.27
N ALA A 558 4.07 0.81 -31.83
CA ALA A 558 3.25 1.67 -32.66
C ALA A 558 4.08 1.93 -33.92
N GLU A 559 3.72 1.28 -35.04
CA GLU A 559 4.21 1.68 -36.35
C GLU A 559 3.73 3.11 -36.58
N ALA A 560 4.68 4.05 -36.56
CA ALA A 560 4.46 5.40 -37.05
C ALA A 560 4.07 5.30 -38.52
N GLY A 561 2.78 5.48 -38.80
CA GLY A 561 2.26 5.64 -40.16
C GLY A 561 2.70 6.98 -40.73
N SER A 562 3.31 6.90 -41.93
CA SER A 562 3.66 8.01 -42.81
C SER A 562 2.49 8.91 -43.18
#